data_AF-A0A8W8IDX9-F1
#
_entry.id   AF-A0A8W8IDX9-F1
#
_cell.length_a   1.000
_cell.length_b   1.000
_cell.length_c   1.000
_cell.angle_alpha   90.00
_cell.angle_beta   90.00
_cell.angle_gamma   90.00
#
_symmetry.space_group_name_H-M   'P 1'
#
loop_
_entity.id
_entity.type
_entity.pdbx_description
1 polymer ?
#
loop_
_entity_poly.entity_id
_entity_poly.type
_entity_poly.pdbx_seq_one_letter_code
_entity_poly.pdbx_strand_id
1 'polypeptide(L)'
;EETVLNYFDEKEFHPEKLDVTKDDSPMMRDTVEKIKKTIGEPRNYGPTPEELEEMKRQEEEARLKKEMEEKQEKERQEAEEASLRKQRQEEWTQRLNEVKREEFELLEAQSIPLRNYLMKHVMPTLTQGLIDCCKTRPEDPIDYIAEFLFQNNPQVD
;
A
#
# COMPACT_ATOMS: atom_id res chain seq x y z
N GLU A 1 -6.93 11.53 -76.11
CA GLU A 1 -8.12 11.08 -75.37
C GLU A 1 -7.69 9.96 -74.44
N GLU A 2 -7.68 10.22 -73.14
CA GLU A 2 -7.27 9.25 -72.12
C GLU A 2 -8.46 8.32 -71.85
N THR A 3 -8.56 7.26 -72.64
CA THR A 3 -9.60 6.25 -72.45
C THR A 3 -9.08 5.16 -71.53
N VAL A 4 -9.98 4.56 -70.74
CA VAL A 4 -9.66 3.43 -69.85
C VAL A 4 -8.97 2.28 -70.61
N LEU A 5 -9.30 2.09 -71.89
CA LEU A 5 -8.67 1.11 -72.76
C LEU A 5 -7.20 1.43 -73.05
N ASN A 6 -6.88 2.69 -73.34
CA ASN A 6 -5.49 3.12 -73.55
C ASN A 6 -4.62 2.89 -72.30
N TYR A 7 -5.17 3.08 -71.10
CA TYR A 7 -4.44 2.82 -69.85
C TYR A 7 -4.02 1.34 -69.71
N PHE A 8 -4.92 0.41 -70.04
CA PHE A 8 -4.60 -1.02 -69.97
C PHE A 8 -3.63 -1.45 -71.08
N ASP A 9 -3.75 -0.87 -72.28
CA ASP A 9 -2.80 -1.11 -73.37
C ASP A 9 -1.40 -0.58 -73.04
N GLU A 10 -1.27 0.64 -72.49
CA GLU A 10 0.01 1.23 -72.06
C GLU A 10 0.69 0.45 -70.92
N LYS A 11 -0.11 -0.16 -70.05
CA LYS A 11 0.37 -1.01 -68.96
C LYS A 11 0.57 -2.48 -69.37
N GLU A 12 0.39 -2.80 -70.66
CA GLU A 12 0.45 -4.16 -71.22
C GLU A 12 -0.50 -5.16 -70.52
N PHE A 13 -1.60 -4.67 -69.96
CA PHE A 13 -2.65 -5.50 -69.36
C PHE A 13 -3.59 -6.00 -70.44
N HIS A 14 -3.34 -7.23 -70.89
CA HIS A 14 -4.15 -7.87 -71.90
C HIS A 14 -5.41 -8.50 -71.27
N PRO A 15 -6.62 -8.23 -71.79
CA PRO A 15 -7.84 -8.81 -71.24
C PRO A 15 -7.89 -10.31 -71.51
N GLU A 16 -7.97 -11.11 -70.45
CA GLU A 16 -8.18 -12.56 -70.58
C GLU A 16 -9.65 -12.83 -70.93
N LYS A 17 -9.89 -13.40 -72.11
CA LYS A 17 -11.22 -13.75 -72.58
C LYS A 17 -11.60 -15.14 -72.06
N LEU A 18 -12.63 -15.18 -71.21
CA LEU A 18 -13.19 -16.41 -70.68
C LEU A 18 -14.47 -16.75 -71.46
N ASP A 19 -14.45 -17.88 -72.15
CA ASP A 19 -15.58 -18.37 -72.93
C ASP A 19 -16.51 -19.20 -72.03
N VAL A 20 -17.54 -18.54 -71.52
CA VAL A 20 -18.54 -19.11 -70.61
C VAL A 20 -19.47 -20.15 -71.25
N THR A 21 -19.48 -20.25 -72.58
CA THR A 21 -20.36 -21.17 -73.32
C THR A 21 -19.82 -22.60 -73.38
N LYS A 22 -18.58 -22.81 -72.96
CA LYS A 22 -17.88 -24.10 -72.99
C LYS A 22 -17.91 -24.85 -71.66
N ASP A 23 -18.56 -24.29 -70.65
CA ASP A 23 -18.61 -24.86 -69.30
C ASP A 23 -20.00 -25.44 -69.01
N ASP A 24 -20.10 -26.77 -69.05
CA ASP A 24 -21.31 -27.54 -68.71
C ASP A 24 -21.38 -27.92 -67.21
N SER A 25 -20.44 -27.45 -66.39
CA SER A 25 -20.37 -27.82 -64.97
C SER A 25 -21.48 -27.13 -64.14
N PRO A 26 -22.00 -27.78 -63.08
CA PRO A 26 -22.98 -27.16 -62.20
C PRO A 26 -22.42 -25.89 -61.56
N MET A 27 -23.10 -24.75 -61.72
CA MET A 27 -22.68 -23.43 -61.24
C MET A 27 -21.37 -22.89 -61.85
N MET A 28 -20.98 -23.34 -63.05
CA MET A 28 -19.78 -22.86 -63.77
C MET A 28 -18.50 -22.95 -62.92
N ARG A 29 -18.31 -24.08 -62.23
CA ARG A 29 -17.19 -24.29 -61.32
C ARG A 29 -15.85 -24.15 -62.02
N ASP A 30 -15.73 -24.69 -63.23
CA ASP A 30 -14.49 -24.71 -64.00
C ASP A 30 -14.11 -23.28 -64.42
N THR A 31 -15.10 -22.47 -64.82
CA THR A 31 -14.91 -21.04 -65.09
C THR A 31 -14.46 -20.29 -63.84
N VAL A 32 -15.10 -20.54 -62.68
CA VAL A 32 -14.76 -19.89 -61.41
C VAL A 32 -13.37 -20.27 -60.92
N GLU A 33 -12.95 -21.52 -61.09
CA GLU A 33 -11.61 -21.98 -60.73
C GLU A 33 -10.54 -21.34 -61.63
N LYS A 34 -10.82 -21.22 -62.93
CA LYS A 34 -9.96 -20.49 -63.86
C LYS A 34 -9.83 -19.01 -63.47
N ILE A 35 -10.93 -18.35 -63.13
CA ILE A 35 -10.93 -16.95 -62.64
C ILE A 35 -10.08 -16.81 -61.38
N LYS A 36 -10.26 -17.71 -60.39
CA LYS A 36 -9.47 -17.69 -59.15
C LYS A 36 -7.98 -17.87 -59.42
N LYS A 37 -7.62 -18.74 -60.36
CA LYS A 37 -6.23 -18.96 -60.76
C LYS A 37 -5.62 -17.75 -61.48
N THR A 38 -6.40 -17.05 -62.31
CA THR A 38 -5.97 -15.83 -63.01
C THR A 38 -5.80 -14.66 -62.05
N ILE A 39 -6.76 -14.43 -61.14
CA ILE A 39 -6.75 -13.31 -60.19
C ILE A 39 -5.73 -13.52 -59.06
N GLY A 40 -5.47 -14.77 -58.68
CA GLY A 40 -4.55 -15.14 -57.61
C GLY A 40 -5.20 -15.12 -56.22
N GLU A 41 -4.38 -15.32 -55.18
CA GLU A 41 -4.86 -15.31 -53.79
C GLU A 41 -5.37 -13.93 -53.36
N PRO A 42 -6.38 -13.86 -52.47
CA PRO A 42 -6.84 -12.59 -51.91
C PRO A 42 -5.69 -11.82 -51.27
N ARG A 43 -5.27 -10.74 -51.93
CA ARG A 43 -4.38 -9.76 -51.31
C ARG A 43 -5.22 -8.95 -50.32
N ASN A 44 -5.19 -9.39 -49.07
CA ASN A 44 -5.82 -8.66 -47.98
C ASN A 44 -5.02 -7.36 -47.80
N TYR A 45 -5.59 -6.22 -48.17
CA TYR A 45 -5.00 -4.91 -47.93
C TYR A 45 -5.08 -4.64 -46.42
N GLY A 46 -4.11 -5.17 -45.68
CA GLY A 46 -3.93 -4.87 -44.26
C GLY A 46 -3.51 -3.40 -44.07
N PRO A 47 -3.55 -2.91 -42.82
CA PRO A 47 -3.07 -1.58 -42.48
C PRO A 47 -1.67 -1.34 -43.04
N THR A 48 -1.44 -0.14 -43.54
CA THR A 48 -0.10 0.26 -43.99
C THR A 48 0.89 0.20 -42.81
N PRO A 49 2.20 0.03 -43.07
CA PRO A 49 3.20 0.02 -42.00
C PRO A 49 3.13 1.25 -41.09
N GLU A 50 2.81 2.41 -41.64
CA GLU A 50 2.66 3.67 -40.91
C GLU A 50 1.42 3.68 -40.01
N GLU A 51 0.28 3.16 -40.47
CA GLU A 51 -0.92 2.99 -39.65
C GLU A 51 -0.71 1.99 -38.51
N LEU A 52 0.09 0.94 -38.73
CA LEU A 52 0.43 -0.04 -37.70
C LEU A 52 1.32 0.57 -36.60
N GLU A 53 2.25 1.44 -36.97
CA GLU A 53 3.09 2.17 -36.00
C GLU A 53 2.27 3.17 -35.19
N GLU A 54 1.35 3.90 -35.82
CA GLU A 54 0.47 4.83 -35.12
C GLU A 54 -0.47 4.12 -34.13
N MET A 55 -1.08 3.00 -34.52
CA MET A 55 -1.88 2.19 -33.60
C MET A 55 -1.06 1.69 -32.40
N LYS A 56 0.20 1.28 -32.62
CA LYS A 56 1.10 0.89 -31.53
C LYS A 56 1.39 2.07 -30.60
N ARG A 57 1.70 3.25 -31.14
CA ARG A 57 1.94 4.47 -30.33
C ARG A 57 0.73 4.80 -29.46
N GLN A 58 -0.47 4.77 -30.04
CA GLN A 58 -1.72 5.04 -29.31
C GLN A 58 -2.00 3.98 -28.24
N GLU A 59 -1.74 2.71 -28.52
CA GLU A 59 -1.88 1.63 -27.54
C GLU A 59 -0.88 1.78 -26.38
N GLU A 60 0.37 2.16 -26.68
CA GLU A 60 1.38 2.41 -25.65
C GLU A 60 1.06 3.63 -24.79
N GLU A 61 0.61 4.74 -25.39
CA GLU A 61 0.14 5.91 -24.65
C GLU A 61 -1.07 5.58 -23.77
N ALA A 62 -2.05 4.83 -24.32
CA ALA A 62 -3.22 4.41 -23.55
C ALA A 62 -2.83 3.48 -22.39
N ARG A 63 -1.88 2.57 -22.61
CA ARG A 63 -1.34 1.68 -21.56
C ARG A 63 -0.64 2.48 -20.46
N LEU A 64 0.24 3.42 -20.83
CA LEU A 64 0.95 4.28 -19.90
C LEU A 64 -0.02 5.17 -19.11
N LYS A 65 -1.02 5.75 -19.77
CA LYS A 65 -2.04 6.57 -19.11
C LYS A 65 -2.84 5.77 -18.09
N LYS A 66 -3.27 4.56 -18.46
CA LYS A 66 -3.98 3.64 -17.56
C LYS A 66 -3.12 3.24 -16.36
N GLU A 67 -1.84 2.92 -16.58
CA GLU A 67 -0.91 2.58 -15.50
C GLU A 67 -0.69 3.75 -14.52
N MET A 68 -0.58 4.98 -15.05
CA MET A 68 -0.47 6.19 -14.25
C MET A 68 -1.73 6.46 -13.41
N GLU A 69 -2.91 6.29 -14.00
CA GLU A 69 -4.20 6.42 -13.30
C GLU A 69 -4.36 5.36 -12.21
N GLU A 70 -4.04 4.09 -12.50
CA GLU A 70 -4.07 3.00 -11.52
C GLU A 70 -3.09 3.24 -10.36
N LYS A 71 -1.89 3.75 -10.66
CA LYS A 71 -0.89 4.10 -9.63
C LYS A 71 -1.36 5.24 -8.75
N GLN A 72 -1.93 6.30 -9.32
CA GLN A 72 -2.48 7.43 -8.54
C GLN A 72 -3.66 6.99 -7.67
N GLU A 73 -4.54 6.13 -8.20
CA GLU A 73 -5.66 5.58 -7.44
C GLU A 73 -5.15 4.77 -6.24
N LYS A 74 -4.17 3.90 -6.47
CA LYS A 74 -3.57 3.08 -5.43
C LYS A 74 -2.88 3.95 -4.37
N GLU A 75 -2.13 4.97 -4.77
CA GLU A 75 -1.48 5.90 -3.85
C GLU A 75 -2.50 6.66 -3.00
N ARG A 76 -3.63 7.06 -3.58
CA ARG A 76 -4.72 7.71 -2.84
C ARG A 76 -5.36 6.78 -1.82
N GLN A 77 -5.63 5.53 -2.20
CA GLN A 77 -6.16 4.51 -1.30
C GLN A 77 -5.18 4.17 -0.16
N GLU A 78 -3.90 4.01 -0.47
CA GLU A 78 -2.85 3.77 0.53
C GLU A 78 -2.71 4.95 1.50
N ALA A 79 -2.78 6.19 1.01
CA ALA A 79 -2.74 7.39 1.84
C ALA A 79 -3.96 7.51 2.77
N GLU A 80 -5.16 7.22 2.26
CA GLU A 80 -6.38 7.20 3.04
C GLU A 80 -6.32 6.12 4.12
N GLU A 81 -5.90 4.90 3.77
CA GLU A 81 -5.76 3.81 4.73
C GLU A 81 -4.69 4.13 5.79
N ALA A 82 -3.57 4.70 5.40
CA ALA A 82 -2.53 5.15 6.32
C ALA A 82 -3.06 6.21 7.31
N SER A 83 -3.88 7.15 6.82
CA SER A 83 -4.51 8.16 7.68
C SER A 83 -5.47 7.54 8.70
N LEU A 84 -6.30 6.58 8.29
CA LEU A 84 -7.23 5.86 9.16
C LEU A 84 -6.49 4.97 10.17
N ARG A 85 -5.41 4.31 9.76
CA ARG A 85 -4.55 3.54 10.67
C ARG A 85 -3.93 4.45 11.72
N LYS A 86 -3.45 5.64 11.33
CA LYS A 86 -2.89 6.63 12.26
C LYS A 86 -3.94 7.11 13.26
N GLN A 87 -5.14 7.49 12.81
CA GLN A 87 -6.22 7.91 13.70
C GLN A 87 -6.60 6.83 14.72
N ARG A 88 -6.79 5.58 14.27
CA ARG A 88 -7.08 4.46 15.18
C ARG A 88 -5.96 4.20 16.17
N GLN A 89 -4.71 4.35 15.75
CA GLN A 89 -3.55 4.19 16.64
C GLN A 89 -3.52 5.29 17.71
N GLU A 90 -3.82 6.53 17.33
CA GLU A 90 -3.90 7.68 18.25
C GLU A 90 -5.03 7.49 19.26
N GLU A 91 -6.23 7.14 18.81
CA GLU A 91 -7.37 6.83 19.68
C GLU A 91 -7.06 5.68 20.64
N TRP A 92 -6.47 4.60 20.15
CA TRP A 92 -6.06 3.47 20.98
C TRP A 92 -5.04 3.89 22.06
N THR A 93 -4.05 4.69 21.66
CA THR A 93 -3.02 5.19 22.57
C THR A 93 -3.61 6.10 23.65
N GLN A 94 -4.55 6.97 23.28
CA GLN A 94 -5.27 7.82 24.24
C GLN A 94 -6.04 6.99 25.27
N ARG A 95 -6.85 6.03 24.81
CA ARG A 95 -7.60 5.12 25.70
C ARG A 95 -6.68 4.34 26.63
N LEU A 96 -5.56 3.83 26.11
CA LEU A 96 -4.59 3.10 26.92
C LEU A 96 -3.96 3.99 28.00
N ASN A 97 -3.67 5.25 27.68
CA ASN A 97 -3.12 6.21 28.65
C ASN A 97 -4.14 6.58 29.73
N GLU A 98 -5.42 6.70 29.37
CA GLU A 98 -6.51 6.92 30.33
C GLU A 98 -6.63 5.75 31.31
N VAL A 99 -6.65 4.51 30.81
CA VAL A 99 -6.68 3.31 31.67
C VAL A 99 -5.47 3.28 32.60
N LYS A 100 -4.26 3.52 32.09
CA LYS A 100 -3.04 3.57 32.94
C LYS A 100 -3.12 4.64 34.02
N ARG A 101 -3.71 5.80 33.70
CA ARG A 101 -3.89 6.87 34.68
C ARG A 101 -4.87 6.45 35.77
N GLU A 102 -6.01 5.88 35.39
CA GLU A 102 -7.01 5.39 36.35
C GLU A 102 -6.44 4.28 37.24
N GLU A 103 -5.69 3.33 36.67
CA GLU A 103 -5.00 2.28 37.42
C GLU A 103 -4.00 2.88 38.43
N PHE A 104 -3.22 3.88 38.01
CA PHE A 104 -2.27 4.56 38.87
C PHE A 104 -2.97 5.31 40.02
N GLU A 105 -4.02 6.08 39.72
CA GLU A 105 -4.79 6.82 40.72
C GLU A 105 -5.45 5.87 41.74
N LEU A 106 -5.97 4.72 41.28
CA LEU A 106 -6.55 3.70 42.15
C LEU A 106 -5.48 3.10 43.07
N LEU A 107 -4.31 2.74 42.54
CA LEU A 107 -3.19 2.21 43.33
C LEU A 107 -2.68 3.25 44.33
N GLU A 108 -2.56 4.51 43.92
CA GLU A 108 -2.19 5.60 44.80
C GLU A 108 -3.20 5.73 45.95
N ALA A 109 -4.50 5.75 45.64
CA ALA A 109 -5.56 5.83 46.64
C ALA A 109 -5.51 4.66 47.64
N GLN A 110 -5.27 3.43 47.16
CA GLN A 110 -5.09 2.26 48.02
C GLN A 110 -3.82 2.34 48.88
N SER A 111 -2.79 3.06 48.43
CA SER A 111 -1.55 3.26 49.18
C SER A 111 -1.65 4.34 50.27
N ILE A 112 -2.63 5.25 50.18
CA ILE A 112 -2.79 6.38 51.13
C ILE A 112 -2.84 5.92 52.59
N PRO A 113 -3.63 4.91 53.00
CA PRO A 113 -3.69 4.49 54.39
C PRO A 113 -2.34 4.02 54.93
N LEU A 114 -1.60 3.22 54.14
CA LEU A 114 -0.28 2.74 54.51
C LEU A 114 0.73 3.89 54.58
N ARG A 115 0.72 4.79 53.59
CA ARG A 115 1.58 5.98 53.58
C ARG A 115 1.32 6.85 54.81
N ASN A 116 0.06 7.09 55.16
CA ASN A 116 -0.32 7.86 56.35
C ASN A 116 0.15 7.19 57.63
N TYR A 117 0.03 5.86 57.72
CA TYR A 117 0.55 5.10 58.85
C TYR A 117 2.06 5.27 58.99
N LEU A 118 2.82 5.05 57.91
CA LEU A 118 4.27 5.22 57.90
C LEU A 118 4.67 6.66 58.26
N MET A 119 4.03 7.66 57.64
CA MET A 119 4.27 9.08 57.91
C MET A 119 4.02 9.47 59.35
N LYS A 120 3.02 8.89 60.00
CA LYS A 120 2.67 9.19 61.39
C LYS A 120 3.54 8.45 62.41
N HIS A 121 3.84 7.17 62.15
CA HIS A 121 4.40 6.29 63.17
C HIS A 121 5.88 5.96 62.99
N VAL A 122 6.39 5.96 61.75
CA VAL A 122 7.76 5.50 61.44
C VAL A 122 8.65 6.66 61.01
N MET A 123 8.13 7.52 60.12
CA MET A 123 8.91 8.57 59.47
C MET A 123 9.54 9.58 60.44
N PRO A 124 8.88 10.06 61.53
CA PRO A 124 9.50 11.04 62.43
C PRO A 124 10.80 10.51 63.05
N THR A 125 10.76 9.32 63.66
CA THR A 125 11.92 8.69 64.30
C THR A 125 12.98 8.28 63.28
N LEU A 126 12.56 7.69 62.15
CA LEU A 126 13.48 7.26 61.09
C LEU A 126 14.21 8.45 60.46
N THR A 127 13.51 9.56 60.19
CA THR A 127 14.13 10.76 59.60
C THR A 127 15.19 11.33 60.56
N GLN A 128 14.89 11.37 61.86
CA GLN A 128 15.84 11.84 62.86
C GLN A 128 17.09 10.93 62.93
N GLY A 129 16.90 9.61 62.91
CA GLY A 129 18.00 8.64 62.90
C GLY A 129 18.84 8.71 61.62
N LEU A 130 18.20 8.92 60.46
CA LEU A 130 18.90 9.11 59.19
C LEU A 130 19.73 10.40 59.19
N ILE A 131 19.21 11.49 59.74
CA ILE A 131 19.96 12.75 59.89
C ILE A 131 21.17 12.53 60.80
N ASP A 132 21.00 11.81 61.91
CA ASP A 132 22.09 11.59 62.87
C ASP A 132 23.15 10.65 62.30
N CYS A 133 22.74 9.58 61.63
CA CYS A 133 23.62 8.67 60.89
C CYS A 133 24.46 9.41 59.84
N CYS A 134 23.87 10.37 59.12
CA CYS A 134 24.60 11.20 58.16
C CYS A 134 25.66 12.10 58.81
N LYS A 135 25.46 12.52 60.07
CA LYS A 135 26.41 13.34 60.82
C LYS A 135 27.54 12.50 61.43
N THR A 136 27.19 11.37 62.04
CA THR A 136 28.13 10.50 62.75
C THR A 136 28.96 9.64 61.79
N ARG A 137 28.42 9.34 60.60
CA ARG A 137 29.05 8.50 59.56
C ARG A 137 29.69 7.23 60.16
N PRO A 138 28.89 6.38 60.82
CA PRO A 138 29.38 5.15 61.44
C PRO A 138 29.92 4.19 60.38
N GLU A 139 30.77 3.24 60.78
CA GLU A 139 31.27 2.19 59.88
C GLU A 139 30.15 1.29 59.35
N ASP A 140 29.13 1.01 60.17
CA ASP A 140 27.90 0.31 59.76
C ASP A 140 26.66 1.20 59.95
N PRO A 141 26.14 1.83 58.88
CA PRO A 141 24.99 2.71 58.96
C PRO A 141 23.67 1.96 59.15
N ILE A 142 23.57 0.69 58.75
CA ILE A 142 22.33 -0.08 58.88
C ILE A 142 22.15 -0.48 60.35
N ASP A 143 23.20 -1.02 60.96
CA ASP A 143 23.16 -1.44 62.37
C ASP A 143 22.96 -0.24 63.30
N TYR A 144 23.65 0.88 63.03
CA TYR A 144 23.46 2.12 63.76
C TYR A 144 22.01 2.65 63.70
N ILE A 145 21.37 2.62 62.54
CA ILE A 145 19.97 3.04 62.41
C ILE A 145 19.04 2.07 63.14
N ALA A 146 19.30 0.76 63.08
CA ALA A 146 18.50 -0.22 63.81
C ALA A 146 18.57 0.04 65.33
N GLU A 147 19.78 0.22 65.89
CA GLU A 147 19.98 0.59 67.29
C GLU A 147 19.27 1.90 67.63
N PHE A 148 19.41 2.92 66.79
CA PHE A 148 18.76 4.22 66.97
C PHE A 148 17.23 4.10 67.05
N LEU A 149 16.63 3.30 66.16
CA LEU A 149 15.20 3.05 66.13
C LEU A 149 14.73 2.26 67.36
N PHE A 150 15.50 1.29 67.84
CA PHE A 150 15.19 0.56 69.06
C PHE A 150 15.23 1.46 70.30
N GLN A 151 16.22 2.35 70.40
CA GLN A 151 16.38 3.26 71.53
C GLN A 151 15.30 4.37 71.57
N ASN A 152 14.80 4.78 70.40
CA ASN A 152 13.85 5.90 70.28
C ASN A 152 12.43 5.42 69.90
N ASN A 153 12.06 4.19 70.26
CA ASN A 153 10.76 3.63 69.94
C ASN A 153 9.65 4.26 70.81
N PRO A 154 8.68 5.00 70.23
CA PRO A 154 7.63 5.71 70.98
C PRO A 154 6.56 4.79 71.61
N GLN A 155 6.63 3.47 71.42
CA GLN A 155 5.69 2.49 72.01
C GLN A 155 6.28 1.72 73.20
N VAL A 156 7.53 1.97 73.58
CA VAL A 156 8.23 1.27 74.68
C VAL A 156 8.28 2.12 75.97
N ASP A 157 7.54 3.23 76.00
CA ASP A 157 7.16 3.98 77.20
C ASP A 157 5.65 3.82 77.49
#